data_AF-A0A6V8NRJ7-F1
#
_entry.id   AF-A0A6V8NRJ7-F1
#
_cell.length_a   1.000
_cell.length_b   1.000
_cell.length_c   1.000
_cell.angle_alpha   90.00
_cell.angle_beta   90.00
_cell.angle_gamma   90.00
#
_symmetry.space_group_name_H-M   'P 1'
#
loop_
_entity.id
_entity.type
_entity.pdbx_description
1 polymer ?
#
loop_
_entity_poly.entity_id
_entity_poly.type
_entity_poly.pdbx_seq_one_letter_code
_entity_poly.pdbx_strand_id
1 'polypeptide(L)'
;MIIPRLEEKRIDFLVPFVAVLTALVFGFILIILTGGDAFKGYQNLFAGMGLWPDRAQLFRLARSLENASVLALTGLSVALAFRCGLFNIGVEGQFLVGAI
;
A
#
# COMPACT_ATOMS: atom_id res chain seq x y z
N MET A 1 3.52 20.52 -28.69
CA MET A 1 2.22 19.88 -28.41
C MET A 1 2.05 19.88 -26.90
N ILE A 2 1.26 20.80 -26.35
CA ILE A 2 1.12 21.00 -24.90
C ILE A 2 -0.13 20.22 -24.47
N ILE A 3 0.06 19.05 -23.87
CA ILE A 3 -1.02 18.32 -23.19
C ILE A 3 -1.37 19.12 -21.93
N PRO A 4 -2.67 19.29 -21.57
CA PRO A 4 -3.05 20.10 -20.42
C PRO A 4 -2.53 19.47 -19.12
N ARG A 5 -1.60 20.16 -18.44
CA ARG A 5 -1.00 19.80 -17.13
C ARG A 5 -2.02 19.47 -16.01
N LEU A 6 -3.28 19.88 -16.18
CA LEU A 6 -4.37 19.59 -15.23
C LEU A 6 -4.86 18.13 -15.33
N GLU A 7 -4.74 17.52 -16.50
CA GLU A 7 -5.07 16.11 -16.70
C GLU A 7 -4.02 15.19 -16.06
N GLU A 8 -2.74 15.52 -16.18
CA GLU A 8 -1.64 14.78 -15.52
C GLU A 8 -1.83 14.73 -13.99
N LYS A 9 -2.08 15.87 -13.34
CA LYS A 9 -2.31 15.89 -11.88
C LYS A 9 -3.50 15.04 -11.43
N ARG A 10 -4.54 14.95 -12.25
CA ARG A 10 -5.72 14.12 -11.95
C ARG A 10 -5.39 12.64 -12.09
N ILE A 11 -4.61 12.26 -13.10
CA ILE A 11 -4.12 10.90 -13.30
C ILE A 11 -3.22 10.50 -12.13
N ASP A 12 -2.21 11.31 -11.78
CA ASP A 12 -1.25 11.02 -10.69
C ASP A 12 -1.94 10.77 -9.35
N PHE A 13 -3.02 11.52 -9.06
CA PHE A 13 -3.80 11.34 -7.85
C PHE A 13 -4.68 10.08 -7.88
N LEU A 14 -5.26 9.73 -9.03
CA LEU A 14 -6.17 8.58 -9.16
C LEU A 14 -5.43 7.24 -9.27
N VAL A 15 -4.23 7.23 -9.83
CA VAL A 15 -3.40 6.02 -10.01
C VAL A 15 -3.32 5.15 -8.75
N PRO A 16 -2.94 5.64 -7.55
CA PRO A 16 -2.84 4.79 -6.36
C PRO A 16 -4.19 4.18 -5.95
N PHE A 17 -5.30 4.92 -6.10
CA PHE A 17 -6.62 4.39 -5.76
C PHE A 17 -7.06 3.29 -6.73
N VAL A 18 -6.86 3.49 -8.04
CA VAL A 18 -7.18 2.49 -9.06
C VAL A 18 -6.29 1.26 -8.90
N ALA A 19 -5.01 1.43 -8.59
CA ALA A 19 -4.08 0.34 -8.33
C ALA A 19 -4.52 -0.52 -7.13
N VAL A 20 -4.88 0.12 -6.00
CA VAL A 20 -5.38 -0.58 -4.81
C VAL A 20 -6.69 -1.32 -5.13
N LEU A 21 -7.65 -0.66 -5.78
CA LEU A 21 -8.92 -1.29 -6.12
C LEU A 21 -8.72 -2.50 -7.06
N THR A 22 -7.86 -2.35 -8.06
CA THR A 22 -7.54 -3.43 -8.99
C THR A 22 -6.88 -4.59 -8.26
N ALA A 23 -5.90 -4.33 -7.39
CA ALA A 23 -5.26 -5.36 -6.57
C ALA A 23 -6.28 -6.11 -5.69
N LEU A 24 -7.24 -5.40 -5.09
CA LEU A 24 -8.32 -6.02 -4.32
C LEU A 24 -9.27 -6.84 -5.19
N VAL A 25 -9.55 -6.46 -6.44
CA VAL A 25 -10.38 -7.31 -7.32
C VAL A 25 -9.61 -8.57 -7.73
N PHE A 26 -8.35 -8.42 -8.15
CA PHE A 26 -7.52 -9.56 -8.55
C PHE A 26 -7.30 -10.54 -7.40
N GLY A 27 -6.99 -10.05 -6.19
CA GLY A 27 -6.84 -10.90 -5.01
C GLY A 27 -8.11 -11.71 -4.71
N PHE A 28 -9.28 -11.10 -4.84
CA PHE A 28 -10.56 -11.76 -4.60
C PHE A 28 -10.80 -12.89 -5.61
N ILE A 29 -10.57 -12.61 -6.90
CA ILE A 29 -10.67 -13.61 -7.97
C ILE A 29 -9.69 -14.76 -7.72
N LEU A 30 -8.43 -14.47 -7.36
CA LEU A 30 -7.42 -15.49 -7.09
C LEU A 30 -7.80 -16.43 -5.95
N ILE A 31 -8.44 -15.91 -4.89
CA ILE A 31 -8.90 -16.77 -3.78
C ILE A 31 -10.01 -17.72 -4.26
N ILE A 32 -10.95 -17.24 -5.07
CA ILE A 32 -12.00 -18.11 -5.63
C ILE A 32 -11.39 -19.18 -6.54
N LEU A 33 -10.45 -18.80 -7.41
CA LEU A 33 -9.81 -19.72 -8.35
C LEU A 33 -9.00 -20.83 -7.66
N THR A 34 -8.47 -20.55 -6.47
CA THR A 34 -7.74 -21.54 -5.65
C THR A 34 -8.67 -22.40 -4.78
N GLY A 35 -9.99 -22.20 -4.85
CA GLY A 35 -10.99 -22.93 -4.08
C GLY A 35 -11.19 -22.41 -2.65
N GLY A 36 -10.67 -21.22 -2.33
CA GLY A 36 -10.83 -20.57 -1.04
C GLY A 36 -12.12 -19.74 -0.93
N ASP A 37 -12.51 -19.45 0.31
CA ASP A 37 -13.59 -18.50 0.62
C ASP A 37 -13.05 -17.06 0.58
N ALA A 38 -13.27 -16.37 -0.54
CA ALA A 38 -12.80 -15.01 -0.75
C ALA A 38 -13.47 -14.00 0.19
N PHE A 39 -14.75 -14.19 0.54
CA PHE A 39 -15.44 -13.31 1.48
C PHE A 39 -14.82 -13.41 2.87
N LYS A 40 -14.62 -14.63 3.37
CA LYS A 40 -13.94 -14.84 4.66
C LYS A 40 -12.51 -14.34 4.65
N GLY A 41 -11.79 -14.52 3.53
CA GLY A 41 -10.44 -13.97 3.35
C GLY A 41 -10.41 -12.45 3.49
N TYR A 42 -11.35 -11.74 2.87
CA TYR A 42 -11.43 -10.28 2.92
C TYR A 42 -11.91 -9.79 4.29
N GLN A 43 -12.85 -10.49 4.92
CA GLN A 43 -13.22 -10.21 6.31
C GLN A 43 -12.01 -10.29 7.25
N ASN A 44 -11.19 -11.33 7.10
CA ASN A 44 -9.96 -11.49 7.88
C ASN A 44 -8.93 -10.39 7.56
N LEU A 45 -8.81 -9.97 6.30
CA LEU A 45 -7.95 -8.86 5.89
C LEU A 45 -8.36 -7.56 6.60
N PHE A 46 -9.63 -7.16 6.49
CA PHE A 46 -10.12 -5.92 7.10
C PHE A 46 -10.10 -5.97 8.64
N ALA A 47 -10.41 -7.12 9.24
CA ALA A 47 -10.26 -7.33 10.68
C ALA A 47 -8.79 -7.25 11.11
N GLY A 48 -7.87 -7.84 10.34
CA GLY A 48 -6.43 -7.76 10.56
C GLY A 48 -5.89 -6.33 10.50
N MET A 49 -6.45 -5.49 9.62
CA MET A 49 -6.13 -4.06 9.50
C MET A 49 -6.68 -3.20 10.65
N GLY A 50 -7.54 -3.74 11.52
CA GLY A 50 -8.24 -2.98 12.55
C GLY A 50 -9.43 -2.15 12.02
N LEU A 51 -9.98 -2.54 10.86
CA LEU A 51 -11.18 -1.93 10.26
C LEU A 51 -12.48 -2.65 10.65
N TRP A 52 -12.38 -3.68 11.51
CA TRP A 52 -13.52 -4.40 12.06
C TRP A 52 -13.59 -4.20 13.58
N PRO A 53 -14.78 -4.11 14.19
CA PRO A 53 -14.90 -3.96 15.63
C PRO A 53 -14.37 -5.19 16.38
N ASP A 54 -13.29 -5.01 17.15
CA ASP A 54 -12.80 -6.00 18.10
C ASP A 54 -12.09 -5.30 19.29
N ARG A 55 -11.68 -6.07 20.31
CA ARG A 55 -11.00 -5.52 21.50
C ARG A 55 -9.59 -5.00 21.20
N ALA A 56 -8.98 -5.43 20.09
CA ALA A 56 -7.61 -5.08 19.68
C ALA A 56 -7.59 -4.08 18.51
N GLN A 57 -8.73 -3.49 18.16
CA GLN A 57 -8.93 -2.72 16.93
C GLN A 57 -7.92 -1.58 16.83
N LEU A 58 -7.77 -0.82 17.91
CA LEU A 58 -6.86 0.32 17.95
C LEU A 58 -5.40 -0.12 17.79
N PHE A 59 -5.01 -1.24 18.40
CA PHE A 59 -3.66 -1.79 18.27
C PHE A 59 -3.38 -2.27 16.84
N ARG A 60 -4.31 -3.01 16.22
CA ARG A 60 -4.19 -3.48 14.83
C ARG A 60 -4.13 -2.33 13.83
N LEU A 61 -4.96 -1.30 14.05
CA LEU A 61 -4.94 -0.09 13.22
C LEU A 61 -3.63 0.67 13.38
N ALA A 62 -3.15 0.85 14.62
CA ALA A 62 -1.86 1.48 14.88
C ALA A 62 -0.72 0.71 14.19
N ARG A 63 -0.71 -0.63 14.28
CA ARG A 63 0.30 -1.46 13.60
C ARG A 63 0.21 -1.36 12.07
N SER A 64 -0.99 -1.24 11.52
CA SER A 64 -1.19 -1.06 10.08
C SER A 64 -0.67 0.30 9.62
N LEU A 65 -0.92 1.36 10.39
CA LEU A 65 -0.41 2.70 10.12
C LEU A 65 1.11 2.79 10.28
N GLU A 66 1.67 2.11 11.28
CA GLU A 66 3.11 1.97 11.48
C GLU A 66 3.75 1.36 10.23
N ASN A 67 3.30 0.18 9.82
CA ASN A 67 3.80 -0.49 8.62
C ASN A 67 3.64 0.37 7.35
N ALA A 68 2.49 1.01 7.19
CA ALA A 68 2.23 1.89 6.04
C ALA A 68 3.16 3.10 6.01
N SER A 69 3.43 3.70 7.18
CA SER A 69 4.34 4.83 7.31
C SER A 69 5.77 4.45 6.94
N VAL A 70 6.25 3.30 7.43
CA VAL A 70 7.57 2.77 7.09
C VAL A 70 7.69 2.55 5.58
N LEU A 71 6.74 1.80 4.98
CA LEU A 71 6.74 1.53 3.54
C LEU A 71 6.68 2.81 2.70
N ALA A 72 5.85 3.79 3.11
CA ALA A 72 5.74 5.06 2.40
C ALA A 72 7.05 5.88 2.46
N LEU A 73 7.70 5.95 3.63
CA LEU A 73 8.97 6.65 3.80
C LEU A 73 10.12 5.94 3.08
N THR A 74 10.13 4.60 3.08
CA THR A 74 11.06 3.78 2.29
C THR A 74 10.90 4.04 0.79
N GLY A 75 9.67 4.08 0.27
CA GLY A 75 9.42 4.43 -1.13
C GLY A 75 9.82 5.87 -1.46
N LEU A 76 9.55 6.81 -0.55
CA LEU A 76 9.92 8.21 -0.69
C LEU A 76 11.44 8.41 -0.77
N SER A 77 12.22 7.68 0.03
CA SER A 77 13.69 7.79 0.02
C SER A 77 14.29 7.37 -1.33
N VAL A 78 13.75 6.30 -1.94
CA VAL A 78 14.12 5.85 -3.29
C VAL A 78 13.71 6.88 -4.35
N ALA A 79 12.47 7.38 -4.29
CA ALA A 79 11.97 8.38 -5.22
C ALA A 79 12.80 9.68 -5.18
N LEU A 80 13.20 10.11 -3.97
CA LEU A 80 14.06 11.27 -3.78
C LEU A 80 15.46 11.06 -4.38
N ALA A 81 16.08 9.90 -4.14
CA ALA A 81 17.39 9.58 -4.70
C ALA A 81 17.37 9.62 -6.24
N PHE A 82 16.37 8.98 -6.86
CA PHE A 82 16.22 9.01 -8.32
C PHE A 82 15.99 10.42 -8.87
N ARG A 83 15.24 11.26 -8.15
CA ARG A 83 15.04 12.66 -8.53
C ARG A 83 16.34 13.47 -8.51
N CYS A 84 17.33 13.06 -7.70
CA CYS A 84 18.67 13.64 -7.65
C CYS A 84 19.66 12.97 -8.64
N GLY A 85 19.22 11.99 -9.45
CA GLY A 85 20.10 11.23 -10.35
C GLY A 85 20.98 10.19 -9.64
N LEU A 86 20.64 9.85 -8.40
CA LEU A 86 21.35 8.86 -7.58
C LEU A 86 20.52 7.59 -7.43
N PHE A 87 21.19 6.47 -7.15
CA PHE A 87 20.54 5.20 -6.82
C PHE A 87 20.55 4.98 -5.30
N ASN A 88 19.43 4.55 -4.71
CA ASN A 88 19.36 4.19 -3.29
C ASN A 88 19.62 2.69 -3.07
N ILE A 89 20.87 2.32 -2.74
CA ILE A 89 21.27 0.93 -2.41
C ILE A 89 20.84 0.53 -1.00
N GLY A 90 20.71 1.49 -0.08
CA GLY A 90 20.46 1.24 1.34
C GLY A 90 19.00 1.05 1.73
N VAL A 91 18.09 0.92 0.76
CA VAL A 91 16.64 0.90 0.99
C VAL A 91 16.21 -0.25 1.91
N GLU A 92 16.83 -1.42 1.79
CA GLU A 92 16.52 -2.59 2.64
C GLU A 92 16.89 -2.33 4.10
N GLY A 93 18.03 -1.67 4.35
CA GLY A 93 18.45 -1.27 5.70
C GLY A 93 17.53 -0.19 6.29
N GLN A 94 17.09 0.76 5.47
CA GLN A 94 16.13 1.80 5.88
C GLN A 94 14.77 1.20 6.25
N PHE A 95 14.28 0.23 5.47
CA PHE A 95 13.09 -0.52 5.80
C PHE A 95 13.25 -1.32 7.09
N LEU A 96 14.36 -2.06 7.24
CA LEU A 96 14.61 -2.89 8.40
C LEU A 96 14.67 -2.06 9.70
N VAL A 97 15.43 -0.97 9.71
CA VAL A 97 15.54 -0.09 10.89
C VAL A 97 14.22 0.61 11.19
N GLY A 98 13.42 0.94 10.17
CA GLY A 98 12.11 1.57 10.37
C GLY A 98 11.02 0.61 10.82
N ALA A 99 11.14 -0.69 10.53
CA ALA A 99 10.13 -1.71 10.81
C ALA A 99 10.29 -2.41 12.19
N ILE A 100 11.37 -2.11 12.91
CA ILE A 100 11.73 -2.66 14.24
C ILE A 100 11.45 -1.60 15.31
#